data_AF-A0A8J6QCU6-F1
#
_entry.id   AF-A0A8J6QCU6-F1
#
_cell.length_a   1.000
_cell.length_b   1.000
_cell.length_c   1.000
_cell.angle_alpha   90.00
_cell.angle_beta   90.00
_cell.angle_gamma   90.00
#
_symmetry.space_group_name_H-M   'P 1'
#
loop_
_entity.id
_entity.type
_entity.pdbx_description
1 polymer ?
#
loop_
_entity_poly.entity_id
_entity_poly.type
_entity_poly.pdbx_seq_one_letter_code
_entity_poly.pdbx_strand_id
1 'polypeptide(L)'
;MNQPLVFVIAPSDCLPDEEASWQDLLTAQRQGPGGAFALRLFTAASTSADDLAQLPWEGTLEPESGVQPRRLICDAVVPQFDPRSNAIGVYQRNAEADTYRCLDRFPLTEASNETCWFYPTHDGSFLSWERALTVGLDPGVVAAEAQPQTPTTYERSQLKLLWSLLADDVSLTCVGLTYGGQRIEWPKAHSCPEPMATWSLFTVDTQADVALTVEASQTVFFNA
;
A
#
# COMPACT_ATOMS: atom_id res chain seq x y z
N MET A 1 -10.71 -26.08 -13.15
CA MET A 1 -10.46 -24.62 -13.25
C MET A 1 -10.10 -24.14 -11.87
N ASN A 2 -9.01 -23.38 -11.74
CA ASN A 2 -8.55 -22.89 -10.44
C ASN A 2 -9.48 -21.76 -10.00
N GLN A 3 -10.18 -21.92 -8.89
CA GLN A 3 -11.04 -20.87 -8.32
C GLN A 3 -10.15 -19.78 -7.72
N PRO A 4 -10.38 -18.49 -8.01
CA PRO A 4 -9.55 -17.42 -7.46
C PRO A 4 -9.65 -17.39 -5.94
N LEU A 5 -8.51 -17.16 -5.29
CA LEU A 5 -8.46 -16.90 -3.85
C LEU A 5 -8.95 -15.48 -3.57
N VAL A 6 -9.65 -15.34 -2.45
CA VAL A 6 -10.11 -14.07 -1.90
C VAL A 6 -9.44 -13.88 -0.54
N PHE A 7 -8.93 -12.69 -0.30
CA PHE A 7 -8.24 -12.32 0.93
C PHE A 7 -9.06 -11.28 1.68
N VAL A 8 -9.20 -11.42 2.99
CA VAL A 8 -9.91 -10.45 3.85
C VAL A 8 -8.98 -10.05 4.98
N ILE A 9 -8.84 -8.74 5.21
CA ILE A 9 -8.16 -8.21 6.40
C ILE A 9 -9.22 -7.69 7.37
N ALA A 10 -9.18 -8.20 8.59
CA ALA A 10 -10.03 -7.76 9.71
C ALA A 10 -9.41 -8.22 11.04
N PRO A 11 -9.88 -7.74 12.20
CA PRO A 11 -9.58 -8.38 13.47
C PRO A 11 -9.94 -9.88 13.44
N SER A 12 -9.17 -10.72 14.13
CA SER A 12 -9.34 -12.20 14.09
C SER A 12 -10.77 -12.67 14.38
N ASP A 13 -11.44 -12.02 15.33
CA ASP A 13 -12.79 -12.36 15.76
C ASP A 13 -13.87 -11.94 14.76
N CYS A 14 -13.51 -11.11 13.77
CA CYS A 14 -14.41 -10.67 12.71
C CYS A 14 -14.30 -11.52 11.44
N LEU A 15 -13.31 -12.41 11.33
CA LEU A 15 -13.10 -13.26 10.17
C LEU A 15 -13.99 -14.52 10.22
N PRO A 16 -14.82 -14.78 9.19
CA PRO A 16 -15.55 -16.03 9.08
C PRO A 16 -14.65 -17.27 9.11
N ASP A 17 -15.02 -18.28 9.88
CA ASP A 17 -14.25 -19.51 10.09
C ASP A 17 -14.73 -20.70 9.24
N GLU A 18 -15.96 -20.63 8.72
CA GLU A 18 -16.56 -21.66 7.88
C GLU A 18 -16.85 -21.15 6.45
N GLU A 19 -17.91 -21.66 5.84
CA GLU A 19 -18.42 -21.22 4.56
C GLU A 19 -19.14 -19.87 4.74
N ALA A 20 -18.77 -18.89 3.93
CA ALA A 20 -19.22 -17.52 4.04
C ALA A 20 -19.81 -17.04 2.71
N SER A 21 -20.81 -16.15 2.77
CA SER A 21 -21.27 -15.43 1.59
C SER A 21 -20.31 -14.27 1.26
N TRP A 22 -20.39 -13.74 0.03
CA TRP A 22 -19.66 -12.52 -0.32
C TRP A 22 -19.98 -11.35 0.62
N GLN A 23 -21.24 -11.26 1.07
CA GLN A 23 -21.70 -10.21 1.98
C GLN A 23 -21.04 -10.33 3.36
N ASP A 24 -20.77 -11.54 3.84
CA ASP A 24 -20.06 -11.76 5.10
C ASP A 24 -18.60 -11.32 4.98
N LEU A 25 -17.93 -11.66 3.87
CA LEU A 25 -16.55 -11.22 3.59
C LEU A 25 -16.44 -9.69 3.50
N LEU A 26 -17.39 -9.03 2.82
CA LEU A 26 -17.48 -7.56 2.79
C LEU A 26 -17.68 -6.97 4.18
N THR A 27 -18.53 -7.60 5.01
CA THR A 27 -18.82 -7.14 6.36
C THR A 27 -17.59 -7.23 7.26
N ALA A 28 -16.85 -8.33 7.16
CA ALA A 28 -15.57 -8.51 7.85
C ALA A 28 -14.52 -7.49 7.38
N GLN A 29 -14.35 -7.33 6.05
CA GLN A 29 -13.36 -6.40 5.49
C GLN A 29 -13.58 -4.95 5.94
N ARG A 30 -14.84 -4.54 6.17
CA ARG A 30 -15.17 -3.21 6.70
C ARG A 30 -14.70 -2.97 8.13
N GLN A 31 -14.40 -4.03 8.88
CA GLN A 31 -13.79 -3.94 10.21
C GLN A 31 -12.25 -3.87 10.14
N GLY A 32 -11.68 -4.06 8.95
CA GLY A 32 -10.25 -3.98 8.70
C GLY A 32 -9.72 -2.56 8.51
N PRO A 33 -8.66 -2.38 7.72
CA PRO A 33 -8.00 -1.08 7.52
C PRO A 33 -8.96 -0.02 6.99
N GLY A 34 -9.19 1.02 7.79
CA GLY A 34 -9.92 2.23 7.40
C GLY A 34 -9.00 3.40 7.02
N GLY A 35 -7.70 3.29 7.31
CA GLY A 35 -6.70 4.32 7.02
C GLY A 35 -5.82 3.93 5.83
N ALA A 36 -5.36 4.93 5.10
CA ALA A 36 -4.35 4.81 4.06
C ALA A 36 -3.58 6.14 3.94
N PHE A 37 -2.51 6.15 3.16
CA PHE A 37 -1.94 7.38 2.63
C PHE A 37 -1.76 7.28 1.12
N ALA A 38 -2.00 8.39 0.43
CA ALA A 38 -1.53 8.57 -0.93
C ALA A 38 -0.07 9.04 -0.88
N LEU A 39 0.77 8.43 -1.70
CA LEU A 39 2.16 8.83 -1.92
C LEU A 39 2.34 9.15 -3.39
N ARG A 40 2.94 10.30 -3.66
CA ARG A 40 3.53 10.60 -4.96
C ARG A 40 5.01 10.90 -4.79
N LEU A 41 5.81 10.36 -5.69
CA LEU A 41 7.25 10.62 -5.73
C LEU A 41 7.61 11.27 -7.06
N PHE A 42 8.46 12.28 -7.00
CA PHE A 42 8.96 13.00 -8.15
C PHE A 42 10.48 13.07 -8.11
N THR A 43 11.13 13.06 -9.27
CA THR A 43 12.51 13.55 -9.35
C THR A 43 12.52 15.04 -9.04
N ALA A 44 13.38 15.49 -8.13
CA ALA A 44 13.53 16.91 -7.89
C ALA A 44 14.26 17.51 -9.12
N ALA A 45 13.67 18.53 -9.74
CA ALA A 45 14.47 19.47 -10.51
C ALA A 45 15.43 20.17 -9.53
N SER A 46 16.53 20.77 -9.99
CA SER A 46 17.60 21.38 -9.18
C SER A 46 17.18 22.61 -8.34
N THR A 47 15.94 22.67 -7.87
CA THR A 47 15.34 23.74 -7.08
C THR A 47 15.69 23.55 -5.61
N SER A 48 16.24 24.61 -5.01
CA SER A 48 16.52 24.73 -3.58
C SER A 48 15.28 24.46 -2.73
N ALA A 49 15.49 23.93 -1.52
CA ALA A 49 14.50 23.56 -0.50
C ALA A 49 13.45 24.64 -0.12
N ASP A 50 13.60 25.88 -0.59
CA ASP A 50 12.87 27.05 -0.12
C ASP A 50 11.44 27.23 -0.69
N ASP A 51 10.95 26.34 -1.58
CA ASP A 51 9.65 26.53 -2.26
C ASP A 51 8.57 25.47 -1.97
N LEU A 52 8.78 24.58 -0.99
CA LEU A 52 7.79 23.53 -0.68
C LEU A 52 6.41 24.08 -0.30
N ALA A 53 6.35 25.26 0.31
CA ALA A 53 5.10 25.92 0.68
C ALA A 53 4.30 26.44 -0.53
N GLN A 54 4.93 26.64 -1.69
CA GLN A 54 4.24 27.05 -2.93
C GLN A 54 3.81 25.84 -3.76
N LEU A 55 4.21 24.62 -3.38
CA LEU A 55 3.79 23.43 -4.08
C LEU A 55 2.28 23.16 -3.88
N PRO A 56 1.59 22.66 -4.92
CA PRO A 56 0.15 22.51 -4.89
C PRO A 56 -0.27 21.45 -3.87
N TRP A 57 -1.34 21.76 -3.14
CA TRP A 57 -1.94 20.83 -2.17
C TRP A 57 -2.35 19.49 -2.78
N GLU A 58 -2.80 19.49 -4.04
CA GLU A 58 -3.30 18.30 -4.75
C GLU A 58 -2.21 17.30 -5.12
N GLY A 59 -0.93 17.66 -4.95
CA GLY A 59 0.17 16.77 -5.30
C GLY A 59 0.40 16.62 -6.79
N THR A 60 -0.15 17.51 -7.63
CA THR A 60 -0.01 17.44 -9.10
C THR A 60 0.99 18.49 -9.54
N LEU A 61 2.11 18.06 -10.13
CA LEU A 61 3.11 18.96 -10.70
C LEU A 61 3.05 18.87 -12.23
N GLU A 62 2.94 20.02 -12.88
CA GLU A 62 3.14 20.10 -14.33
C GLU A 62 4.61 19.79 -14.66
N PRO A 63 4.90 19.11 -15.78
CA PRO A 63 6.26 18.90 -16.23
C PRO A 63 6.92 20.25 -16.52
N GLU A 64 7.93 20.62 -15.74
CA GLU A 64 8.67 21.87 -15.98
C GLU A 64 9.33 21.87 -17.36
N SER A 65 9.22 22.98 -18.09
CA SER A 65 9.93 23.18 -19.35
C SER A 65 11.39 23.54 -19.05
N GLY A 66 12.21 22.55 -18.67
CA GLY A 66 13.60 22.72 -18.26
C GLY A 66 14.52 21.58 -18.73
N VAL A 67 15.83 21.72 -18.48
CA VAL A 67 16.85 20.74 -18.90
C VAL A 67 16.67 19.37 -18.22
N GLN A 68 16.10 19.34 -17.00
CA GLN A 68 15.60 18.13 -16.35
C GLN A 68 14.20 18.40 -15.79
N PRO A 69 13.12 17.97 -16.47
CA PRO A 69 11.77 18.15 -15.97
C PRO A 69 11.54 17.31 -14.71
N ARG A 70 10.80 17.86 -13.74
CA ARG A 70 10.23 17.08 -12.63
C ARG A 70 9.36 15.96 -13.22
N ARG A 71 9.67 14.71 -12.89
CA ARG A 71 8.94 13.54 -13.40
C ARG A 71 8.31 12.79 -12.24
N LEU A 72 7.01 12.53 -12.34
CA LEU A 72 6.31 11.58 -11.48
C LEU A 72 6.86 10.17 -11.70
N ILE A 73 7.39 9.56 -10.65
CA ILE A 73 7.98 8.21 -10.67
C ILE A 73 7.18 7.21 -9.81
N CYS A 74 6.33 7.69 -8.91
CA CYS A 74 5.40 6.87 -8.15
C CYS A 74 4.10 7.63 -7.91
N ASP A 75 2.96 6.96 -8.06
CA ASP A 75 1.64 7.40 -7.60
C ASP A 75 0.93 6.18 -7.01
N ALA A 76 0.83 6.14 -5.69
CA ALA A 76 0.36 4.96 -4.98
C ALA A 76 -0.58 5.33 -3.84
N VAL A 77 -1.53 4.44 -3.56
CA VAL A 77 -2.30 4.45 -2.31
C VAL A 77 -1.85 3.24 -1.50
N VAL A 78 -1.41 3.50 -0.27
CA VAL A 78 -0.89 2.49 0.65
C VAL A 78 -1.86 2.35 1.82
N PRO A 79 -2.62 1.24 1.90
CA PRO A 79 -3.44 0.96 3.06
C PRO A 79 -2.59 0.78 4.31
N GLN A 80 -3.10 1.27 5.44
CA GLN A 80 -2.47 1.07 6.75
C GLN A 80 -2.85 -0.31 7.29
N PHE A 81 -2.16 -1.34 6.82
CA PHE A 81 -2.24 -2.66 7.44
C PHE A 81 -1.44 -2.63 8.74
N ASP A 82 -2.12 -2.56 9.89
CA ASP A 82 -1.48 -2.75 11.21
C ASP A 82 -1.41 -4.26 11.52
N PRO A 83 -0.24 -4.91 11.47
CA PRO A 83 -0.16 -6.35 11.68
C PRO A 83 -0.49 -6.77 13.11
N ARG A 84 -0.42 -5.85 14.08
CA ARG A 84 -0.71 -6.13 15.50
C ARG A 84 -2.20 -6.22 15.79
N SER A 85 -3.00 -5.49 15.01
CA SER A 85 -4.44 -5.39 15.20
C SER A 85 -5.24 -6.18 14.17
N ASN A 86 -4.61 -6.56 13.05
CA ASN A 86 -5.27 -7.22 11.93
C ASN A 86 -4.83 -8.68 11.77
N ALA A 87 -5.76 -9.50 11.32
CA ALA A 87 -5.56 -10.85 10.81
C ALA A 87 -5.89 -10.89 9.32
N ILE A 88 -5.51 -11.98 8.67
CA ILE A 88 -5.91 -12.29 7.29
C ILE A 88 -6.73 -13.57 7.27
N GLY A 89 -7.86 -13.54 6.56
CA GLY A 89 -8.60 -14.72 6.15
C GLY A 89 -8.37 -14.99 4.66
N VAL A 90 -8.17 -16.25 4.31
CA VAL A 90 -8.01 -16.71 2.93
C VAL A 90 -9.15 -17.63 2.59
N TYR A 91 -9.88 -17.29 1.54
CA TYR A 91 -11.08 -18.00 1.13
C TYR A 91 -10.97 -18.44 -0.32
N GLN A 92 -11.58 -19.58 -0.62
CA GLN A 92 -11.71 -20.08 -1.98
C GLN A 92 -13.18 -20.12 -2.34
N ARG A 93 -13.51 -19.54 -3.50
CA ARG A 93 -14.87 -19.59 -4.03
C ARG A 93 -15.25 -21.04 -4.34
N ASN A 94 -16.47 -21.42 -3.98
CA ASN A 94 -17.05 -22.70 -4.32
C ASN A 94 -17.51 -22.69 -5.78
N ALA A 95 -17.30 -23.78 -6.52
CA ALA A 95 -17.68 -23.86 -7.93
C ALA A 95 -19.17 -24.01 -8.15
N GLU A 96 -19.85 -24.62 -7.19
CA GLU A 96 -21.25 -25.04 -7.32
C GLU A 96 -22.20 -24.12 -6.55
N ALA A 97 -21.66 -23.31 -5.63
CA ALA A 97 -22.40 -22.39 -4.78
C ALA A 97 -21.73 -21.01 -4.80
N ASP A 98 -22.52 -19.94 -4.64
CA ASP A 98 -21.99 -18.57 -4.53
C ASP A 98 -21.49 -18.27 -3.10
N THR A 99 -20.65 -19.19 -2.62
CA THR A 99 -20.12 -19.23 -1.27
C THR A 99 -18.60 -19.37 -1.30
N TYR A 100 -17.99 -19.04 -0.17
CA TYR A 100 -16.54 -18.98 -0.02
C TYR A 100 -16.14 -19.84 1.16
N ARG A 101 -15.35 -20.88 0.88
CA ARG A 101 -14.81 -21.76 1.91
C ARG A 101 -13.57 -21.11 2.53
N CYS A 102 -13.55 -20.97 3.86
CA CYS A 102 -12.35 -20.59 4.58
C CYS A 102 -11.26 -21.68 4.42
N LEU A 103 -10.10 -21.28 3.90
CA LEU A 103 -8.92 -22.14 3.78
C LEU A 103 -7.95 -21.92 4.94
N ASP A 104 -7.80 -20.68 5.38
CA ASP A 104 -6.92 -20.30 6.47
C ASP A 104 -7.33 -18.96 7.08
N ARG A 105 -7.01 -18.78 8.36
CA ARG A 105 -7.08 -17.50 9.04
C ARG A 105 -5.97 -17.41 10.09
N PHE A 106 -5.27 -16.29 10.12
CA PHE A 106 -4.18 -16.10 11.09
C PHE A 106 -3.86 -14.62 11.30
N PRO A 107 -3.33 -14.24 12.48
CA PRO A 107 -2.83 -12.90 12.74
C PRO A 107 -1.77 -12.48 11.71
N LEU A 108 -1.80 -11.24 11.23
CA LEU A 108 -0.79 -10.77 10.27
C LEU A 108 0.63 -10.83 10.84
N THR A 109 0.80 -10.75 12.17
CA THR A 109 2.11 -10.96 12.81
C THR A 109 2.74 -12.32 12.54
N GLU A 110 1.97 -13.33 12.15
CA GLU A 110 2.47 -14.67 11.80
C GLU A 110 2.80 -14.81 10.30
N ALA A 111 2.48 -13.81 9.48
CA ALA A 111 2.84 -13.82 8.08
C ALA A 111 4.36 -13.69 7.89
N SER A 112 4.88 -14.32 6.84
CA SER A 112 6.26 -14.12 6.44
C SER A 112 6.47 -12.70 5.92
N ASN A 113 7.66 -12.15 6.09
CA ASN A 113 7.99 -10.79 5.62
C ASN A 113 8.78 -10.85 4.31
N GLU A 114 8.59 -9.82 3.49
CA GLU A 114 9.36 -9.53 2.30
C GLU A 114 9.64 -8.02 2.26
N THR A 115 10.87 -7.65 1.91
CA THR A 115 11.28 -6.25 1.80
C THR A 115 10.93 -5.71 0.43
N CYS A 116 10.31 -4.53 0.39
CA CYS A 116 9.94 -3.84 -0.84
C CYS A 116 10.64 -2.48 -0.90
N TRP A 117 11.21 -2.15 -2.05
CA TRP A 117 11.72 -0.83 -2.33
C TRP A 117 10.57 0.06 -2.79
N PHE A 118 10.06 0.88 -1.88
CA PHE A 118 8.98 1.83 -2.17
C PHE A 118 9.51 3.21 -2.57
N TYR A 119 10.75 3.51 -2.16
CA TYR A 119 11.48 4.74 -2.46
C TYR A 119 12.57 4.50 -3.51
N PRO A 120 13.07 5.56 -4.18
CA PRO A 120 14.13 5.44 -5.18
C PRO A 120 15.39 4.82 -4.57
N THR A 121 16.03 3.91 -5.32
CA THR A 121 17.24 3.19 -4.89
C THR A 121 18.51 3.69 -5.61
N HIS A 122 18.45 4.85 -6.23
CA HIS A 122 19.57 5.46 -6.94
C HIS A 122 19.83 6.85 -6.39
N ASP A 123 21.08 7.27 -6.47
CA ASP A 123 21.50 8.57 -5.94
C ASP A 123 20.75 9.71 -6.64
N GLY A 124 20.34 10.72 -5.86
CA GLY A 124 19.67 11.90 -6.38
C GLY A 124 18.75 12.56 -5.37
N SER A 125 18.16 13.69 -5.76
CA SER A 125 17.19 14.43 -4.96
C SER A 125 15.77 14.22 -5.51
N PHE A 126 14.82 14.10 -4.60
CA PHE A 126 13.44 13.72 -4.88
C PHE A 126 12.46 14.52 -4.03
N LEU A 127 11.24 14.68 -4.55
CA LEU A 127 10.12 15.23 -3.79
C LEU A 127 9.13 14.11 -3.49
N SER A 128 8.66 14.01 -2.24
CA SER A 128 7.46 13.25 -1.89
C SER A 128 6.30 14.19 -1.63
N TRP A 129 5.11 13.77 -2.02
CA TRP A 129 3.84 14.31 -1.57
C TRP A 129 3.07 13.19 -0.89
N GLU A 130 2.64 13.44 0.34
CA GLU A 130 1.95 12.46 1.16
C GLU A 130 0.65 13.06 1.70
N ARG A 131 -0.44 12.30 1.58
CA ARG A 131 -1.74 12.69 2.11
C ARG A 131 -2.45 11.52 2.75
N ALA A 132 -2.80 11.66 4.03
CA ALA A 132 -3.63 10.69 4.72
C ALA A 132 -5.04 10.61 4.09
N LEU A 133 -5.58 9.40 4.06
CA LEU A 133 -6.88 9.07 3.52
C LEU A 133 -7.63 8.19 4.53
N THR A 134 -8.92 8.46 4.68
CA THR A 134 -9.86 7.42 5.10
C THR A 134 -10.29 6.64 3.87
N VAL A 135 -10.20 5.31 3.90
CA VAL A 135 -10.57 4.42 2.79
C VAL A 135 -11.47 3.30 3.27
N GLY A 136 -12.33 2.83 2.39
CA GLY A 136 -12.91 1.49 2.51
C GLY A 136 -12.41 0.62 1.39
N LEU A 137 -11.97 -0.57 1.76
CA LEU A 137 -11.47 -1.58 0.83
C LEU A 137 -12.49 -2.72 0.75
N ASP A 138 -12.60 -3.31 -0.44
CA ASP A 138 -13.27 -4.59 -0.65
C ASP A 138 -12.26 -5.75 -0.47
N PRO A 139 -12.75 -7.01 -0.31
CA PRO A 139 -11.88 -8.17 -0.23
C PRO A 139 -10.87 -8.23 -1.38
N GLY A 140 -9.63 -8.55 -1.03
CA GLY A 140 -8.51 -8.53 -1.94
C GLY A 140 -8.44 -9.76 -2.83
N VAL A 141 -7.87 -9.59 -4.02
CA VAL A 141 -7.63 -10.65 -5.00
C VAL A 141 -6.28 -10.45 -5.68
N VAL A 142 -5.70 -11.52 -6.21
CA VAL A 142 -4.59 -11.38 -7.17
C VAL A 142 -5.17 -10.98 -8.53
N ALA A 143 -4.53 -10.01 -9.18
CA ALA A 143 -4.91 -9.50 -10.50
C ALA A 143 -5.13 -10.65 -11.51
N ALA A 144 -6.15 -10.53 -12.36
CA ALA A 144 -6.58 -11.62 -13.24
C ALA A 144 -5.47 -12.11 -14.17
N GLU A 145 -4.63 -11.20 -14.66
CA GLU A 145 -3.45 -11.46 -15.48
C GLU A 145 -2.36 -12.27 -14.75
N ALA A 146 -2.30 -12.16 -13.42
CA ALA A 146 -1.32 -12.82 -12.56
C ALA A 146 -1.85 -14.14 -11.98
N GLN A 147 -3.16 -14.39 -12.03
CA GLN A 147 -3.78 -15.64 -11.54
C GLN A 147 -3.18 -16.92 -12.14
N PRO A 148 -2.79 -17.01 -13.43
CA PRO A 148 -2.14 -18.20 -13.96
C PRO A 148 -0.79 -18.53 -13.31
N GLN A 149 -0.15 -17.54 -12.67
CA GLN A 149 1.12 -17.69 -11.95
C GLN A 149 0.92 -18.02 -10.47
N THR A 150 -0.32 -17.91 -9.97
CA THR A 150 -0.64 -18.26 -8.58
C THR A 150 -0.71 -19.77 -8.40
N PRO A 151 -0.19 -20.31 -7.29
CA PRO A 151 -0.24 -21.76 -7.07
C PRO A 151 -1.65 -22.32 -6.94
N THR A 152 -1.80 -23.56 -7.41
CA THR A 152 -3.10 -24.25 -7.52
C THR A 152 -3.68 -24.66 -6.17
N THR A 153 -2.80 -24.89 -5.20
CA THR A 153 -3.18 -25.17 -3.81
C THR A 153 -2.72 -24.03 -2.94
N TYR A 154 -3.56 -23.64 -1.98
CA TYR A 154 -3.19 -22.62 -1.01
C TYR A 154 -2.02 -23.08 -0.14
N GLU A 155 -0.99 -22.25 -0.05
CA GLU A 155 0.12 -22.44 0.88
C GLU A 155 0.42 -21.13 1.62
N ARG A 156 0.31 -21.15 2.95
CA ARG A 156 0.56 -19.97 3.80
C ARG A 156 1.94 -19.36 3.59
N SER A 157 2.95 -20.19 3.33
CA SER A 157 4.35 -19.77 3.13
C SER A 157 4.55 -18.81 1.94
N GLN A 158 3.60 -18.80 1.00
CA GLN A 158 3.61 -17.94 -0.17
C GLN A 158 2.97 -16.58 0.06
N LEU A 159 2.30 -16.40 1.20
CA LEU A 159 1.76 -15.11 1.62
C LEU A 159 2.85 -14.31 2.33
N LYS A 160 3.15 -13.12 1.82
CA LYS A 160 4.15 -12.21 2.40
C LYS A 160 3.55 -10.86 2.74
N LEU A 161 3.94 -10.31 3.89
CA LEU A 161 3.80 -8.90 4.20
C LEU A 161 4.95 -8.13 3.56
N LEU A 162 4.61 -7.11 2.76
CA LEU A 162 5.58 -6.21 2.16
C LEU A 162 5.89 -5.08 3.12
N TRP A 163 7.14 -5.00 3.54
CA TRP A 163 7.63 -3.89 4.36
C TRP A 163 8.45 -2.95 3.50
N SER A 164 8.10 -1.66 3.51
CA SER A 164 8.92 -0.66 2.85
C SER A 164 10.26 -0.55 3.56
N LEU A 165 11.35 -0.76 2.82
CA LEU A 165 12.67 -0.33 3.26
C LEU A 165 12.76 1.19 3.11
N LEU A 166 12.33 1.90 4.14
CA LEU A 166 12.84 3.25 4.39
C LEU A 166 14.20 3.11 5.08
N ALA A 167 15.08 4.10 4.92
CA ALA A 167 16.44 4.07 5.49
C ALA A 167 16.47 4.09 7.03
N ASP A 168 15.32 4.20 7.71
CA ASP A 168 15.19 4.06 9.16
C ASP A 168 14.12 3.04 9.58
N ASP A 169 14.48 2.21 10.57
CA ASP A 169 13.60 1.16 11.15
C ASP A 169 12.34 1.74 11.82
N VAL A 170 12.32 3.04 12.13
CA VAL A 170 11.22 3.73 12.83
C VAL A 170 10.02 3.98 11.89
N SER A 171 10.25 3.91 10.57
CA SER A 171 9.23 4.18 9.54
C SER A 171 8.80 2.93 8.77
N LEU A 172 9.18 1.73 9.23
CA LEU A 172 8.76 0.45 8.64
C LEU A 172 7.23 0.38 8.56
N THR A 173 6.72 0.63 7.36
CA THR A 173 5.29 0.61 7.09
C THR A 173 5.00 -0.61 6.24
N CYS A 174 4.00 -1.39 6.65
CA CYS A 174 3.47 -2.46 5.81
C CYS A 174 2.81 -1.81 4.60
N VAL A 175 3.39 -1.98 3.41
CA VAL A 175 2.94 -1.35 2.17
C VAL A 175 2.02 -2.23 1.33
N GLY A 176 1.86 -3.49 1.72
CA GLY A 176 0.97 -4.40 1.03
C GLY A 176 1.20 -5.86 1.39
N LEU A 177 0.56 -6.73 0.62
CA LEU A 177 0.70 -8.17 0.74
C LEU A 177 0.90 -8.78 -0.65
N THR A 178 1.65 -9.88 -0.70
CA THR A 178 1.78 -10.71 -1.90
C THR A 178 1.31 -12.13 -1.61
N TYR A 179 0.89 -12.83 -2.65
CA TYR A 179 0.64 -14.26 -2.65
C TYR A 179 1.28 -14.88 -3.90
N GLY A 180 2.19 -15.84 -3.71
CA GLY A 180 2.90 -16.47 -4.82
C GLY A 180 3.76 -15.49 -5.64
N GLY A 181 4.30 -14.45 -4.97
CA GLY A 181 5.08 -13.38 -5.61
C GLY A 181 4.23 -12.34 -6.36
N GLN A 182 2.90 -12.44 -6.33
CA GLN A 182 1.98 -11.50 -6.96
C GLN A 182 1.33 -10.60 -5.91
N ARG A 183 1.21 -9.31 -6.20
CA ARG A 183 0.55 -8.36 -5.30
C ARG A 183 -0.94 -8.72 -5.15
N ILE A 184 -1.42 -8.68 -3.90
CA ILE A 184 -2.85 -8.71 -3.61
C ILE A 184 -3.38 -7.30 -3.79
N GLU A 185 -4.36 -7.16 -4.66
CA GLU A 185 -5.05 -5.91 -4.95
C GLU A 185 -6.29 -5.80 -4.07
N TRP A 186 -6.47 -4.63 -3.47
CA TRP A 186 -7.60 -4.32 -2.60
C TRP A 186 -8.46 -3.27 -3.29
N PRO A 187 -9.59 -3.65 -3.92
CA PRO A 187 -10.42 -2.69 -4.64
C PRO A 187 -10.92 -1.60 -3.69
N LYS A 188 -10.83 -0.35 -4.12
CA LYS A 188 -11.22 0.80 -3.30
C LYS A 188 -12.72 1.05 -3.45
N ALA A 189 -13.48 0.79 -2.39
CA ALA A 189 -14.92 1.06 -2.36
C ALA A 189 -15.20 2.57 -2.19
N HIS A 190 -14.44 3.26 -1.33
CA HIS A 190 -14.53 4.70 -1.14
C HIS A 190 -13.21 5.29 -0.64
N SER A 191 -13.07 6.61 -0.74
CA SER A 191 -11.89 7.36 -0.31
C SER A 191 -12.31 8.76 0.10
N CYS A 192 -11.90 9.20 1.28
CA CYS A 192 -12.04 10.57 1.76
C CYS A 192 -10.65 11.08 2.16
N PRO A 193 -10.11 12.09 1.46
CA PRO A 193 -8.82 12.64 1.81
C PRO A 193 -8.88 13.60 3.00
N GLU A 194 -7.82 13.60 3.81
CA GLU A 194 -7.61 14.64 4.82
C GLU A 194 -7.38 16.02 4.16
N PRO A 195 -7.72 17.13 4.83
CA PRO A 195 -7.59 18.48 4.28
C PRO A 195 -6.14 18.99 4.26
N MET A 196 -5.17 18.19 4.70
CA MET A 196 -3.75 18.53 4.73
C MET A 196 -2.94 17.49 3.98
N ALA A 197 -1.86 17.93 3.35
CA ALA A 197 -0.86 17.08 2.72
C ALA A 197 0.54 17.58 3.11
N THR A 198 1.53 16.72 3.02
CA THR A 198 2.92 17.06 3.32
C THR A 198 3.76 16.89 2.08
N TRP A 199 4.50 17.94 1.71
CA TRP A 199 5.59 17.86 0.75
C TRP A 199 6.90 17.68 1.50
N SER A 200 7.76 16.80 1.01
CA SER A 200 9.11 16.64 1.54
C SER A 200 10.14 16.60 0.41
N LEU A 201 11.27 17.26 0.61
CA LEU A 201 12.47 17.12 -0.21
C LEU A 201 13.42 16.17 0.50
N PHE A 202 13.90 15.16 -0.21
CA PHE A 202 14.86 14.21 0.32
C PHE A 202 15.92 13.84 -0.72
N THR A 203 17.10 13.47 -0.24
CA THR A 203 18.19 12.97 -1.07
C THR A 203 18.47 11.51 -0.74
N VAL A 204 18.70 10.72 -1.78
CA VAL A 204 19.20 9.35 -1.68
C VAL A 204 20.68 9.37 -2.01
N ASP A 205 21.49 8.76 -1.14
CA ASP A 205 22.92 8.50 -1.35
C ASP A 205 23.21 7.06 -0.94
N THR A 206 23.36 6.18 -1.93
CA THR A 206 23.56 4.75 -1.74
C THR A 206 24.91 4.39 -1.13
N GLN A 207 25.86 5.33 -1.07
CA GLN A 207 27.18 5.14 -0.47
C GLN A 207 27.25 5.70 0.97
N ALA A 208 26.22 6.44 1.41
CA ALA A 208 26.15 6.99 2.76
C ALA A 208 25.71 5.94 3.79
N ASP A 209 26.11 6.15 5.06
CA ASP A 209 25.66 5.34 6.19
C ASP A 209 24.13 5.39 6.38
N VAL A 210 23.52 6.53 6.01
CA VAL A 210 22.07 6.73 5.95
C VAL A 210 21.68 7.00 4.51
N ALA A 211 21.07 6.00 3.86
CA ALA A 211 20.82 6.04 2.43
C ALA A 211 19.78 7.08 1.99
N LEU A 212 18.91 7.55 2.89
CA LEU A 212 17.88 8.54 2.61
C LEU A 212 17.88 9.62 3.70
N THR A 213 18.04 10.88 3.31
CA THR A 213 17.99 12.03 4.22
C THR A 213 16.89 12.99 3.78
N VAL A 214 15.95 13.30 4.68
CA VAL A 214 14.94 14.35 4.45
C VAL A 214 15.59 15.71 4.73
N GLU A 215 15.63 16.56 3.70
CA GLU A 215 16.26 17.88 3.76
C GLU A 215 15.29 18.95 4.22
N ALA A 216 14.03 18.85 3.79
CA ALA A 216 12.97 19.79 4.16
C ALA A 216 11.59 19.10 4.09
N SER A 217 10.65 19.58 4.90
CA SER A 217 9.27 19.12 4.87
C SER A 217 8.31 20.27 5.20
N GLN A 218 7.18 20.33 4.50
CA GLN A 218 6.18 21.37 4.66
C GLN A 218 4.78 20.79 4.51
N THR A 219 3.94 21.03 5.52
CA THR A 219 2.51 20.73 5.43
C THR A 219 1.78 21.87 4.72
N VAL A 220 0.96 21.50 3.74
CA VAL A 220 0.09 22.39 2.97
C VAL A 220 -1.37 22.04 3.25
N PHE A 221 -2.24 23.04 3.27
CA PHE A 221 -3.66 22.89 3.62
C PHE A 221 -4.54 23.20 2.42
N PHE A 222 -5.70 22.55 2.36
CA PHE A 222 -6.72 22.87 1.38
C PHE A 222 -7.26 24.28 1.64
N ASN A 223 -7.03 25.20 0.70
CA ASN A 223 -7.63 26.51 0.70
C ASN A 223 -8.89 26.46 -0.19
N ALA A 224 -10.06 26.38 0.46
CA ALA A 224 -11.37 26.36 -0.18
C ALA A 224 -11.82 27.74 -0.67
#